data_AF-A0A6U1UBA8-F1
#
_entry.id   AF-A0A6U1UBA8-F1
#
_cell.length_a   1.000
_cell.length_b   1.000
_cell.length_c   1.000
_cell.angle_alpha   90.00
_cell.angle_beta   90.00
_cell.angle_gamma   90.00
#
_symmetry.space_group_name_H-M   'P 1'
#
loop_
_entity.id
_entity.type
_entity.pdbx_description
1 polymer ?
#
loop_
_entity_poly.entity_id
_entity_poly.type
_entity_poly.pdbx_seq_one_letter_code
_entity_poly.pdbx_strand_id
1 'polypeptide(L)'
;MRVSHARITDIHSISPEQQRALSVLNSNLPKWSTLLRDNSFAHKVLTTNFVCFSTESIKDLPKKNCWVWNQSNAKIRVQLNANTMVTFQKMNTRKKKNAPKPPAHKLWMFLIESSDPALPKKLHFIWCEKGTAKVLNCSNPPHLKITEGCSFAVVDHKNSGNDLTCFRFDSPRNSGELAVSQLAFLKPFIEPNLAQELGW
;
A
#
# COMPACT_ATOMS: atom_id res chain seq x y z
N MET A 1 15.66 31.35 -4.19
CA MET A 1 15.21 29.95 -3.95
C MET A 1 16.26 29.00 -4.49
N ARG A 2 16.92 28.17 -3.66
CA ARG A 2 17.87 27.15 -4.14
C ARG A 2 17.08 25.96 -4.67
N VAL A 3 17.08 25.76 -5.99
CA VAL A 3 16.58 24.52 -6.59
C VAL A 3 17.67 23.46 -6.39
N SER A 4 17.60 22.71 -5.29
CA SER A 4 18.42 21.52 -5.10
C SER A 4 18.00 20.50 -6.15
N HIS A 5 18.80 20.39 -7.21
CA HIS A 5 18.64 19.34 -8.21
C HIS A 5 18.96 18.02 -7.50
N ALA A 6 17.92 17.22 -7.21
CA ALA A 6 18.12 15.89 -6.68
C ALA A 6 19.03 15.12 -7.64
N ARG A 7 20.11 14.52 -7.11
CA ARG A 7 21.02 13.70 -7.91
C ARG A 7 20.22 12.55 -8.53
N ILE A 8 20.49 12.30 -9.81
CA ILE A 8 19.93 11.14 -10.50
C ILE A 8 20.54 9.90 -9.85
N THR A 9 19.66 9.00 -9.42
CA THR A 9 20.02 7.75 -8.75
C THR A 9 19.79 6.60 -9.72
N ASP A 10 20.69 5.63 -9.73
CA ASP A 10 20.52 4.42 -10.53
C ASP A 10 19.39 3.54 -9.97
N ILE A 11 18.53 3.00 -10.85
CA ILE A 11 17.35 2.23 -10.46
C ILE A 11 17.75 0.96 -9.70
N HIS A 12 18.89 0.35 -10.02
CA HIS A 12 19.34 -0.87 -9.34
C HIS A 12 19.90 -0.59 -7.93
N SER A 13 20.26 0.65 -7.63
CA SER A 13 20.81 1.07 -6.34
C SER A 13 19.75 1.46 -5.29
N ILE A 14 18.48 1.62 -5.68
CA ILE A 14 17.41 2.00 -4.77
C ILE A 14 16.93 0.81 -3.94
N SER A 15 16.31 1.06 -2.79
CA SER A 15 15.88 -0.02 -1.90
C SER A 15 14.76 -0.89 -2.51
N PRO A 16 14.60 -2.16 -2.08
CA PRO A 16 13.52 -3.03 -2.58
C PRO A 16 12.12 -2.43 -2.42
N GLU A 17 11.91 -1.63 -1.36
CA GLU A 17 10.67 -0.89 -1.16
C GLU A 17 10.44 0.20 -2.23
N GLN A 18 11.50 0.91 -2.62
CA GLN A 18 11.45 1.94 -3.66
C GLN A 18 11.27 1.30 -5.05
N GLN A 19 11.93 0.17 -5.31
CA GLN A 19 11.74 -0.63 -6.53
C GLN A 19 10.28 -1.07 -6.67
N ARG A 20 9.64 -1.54 -5.59
CA ARG A 20 8.21 -1.88 -5.58
C ARG A 20 7.34 -0.68 -5.94
N ALA A 21 7.63 0.49 -5.39
CA ALA A 21 6.89 1.71 -5.69
C ALA A 21 7.00 2.11 -7.18
N LEU A 22 8.20 2.00 -7.77
CA LEU A 22 8.39 2.20 -9.21
C LEU A 22 7.68 1.13 -10.04
N SER A 23 7.69 -0.14 -9.62
CA SER A 23 6.96 -1.20 -10.30
C SER A 23 5.46 -0.90 -10.37
N VAL A 24 4.86 -0.43 -9.27
CA VAL A 24 3.45 -0.01 -9.25
C VAL A 24 3.19 1.16 -10.21
N LEU A 25 4.09 2.15 -10.27
CA LEU A 25 3.99 3.22 -11.28
C LEU A 25 4.02 2.64 -12.70
N ASN A 26 5.01 1.80 -13.02
CA ASN A 26 5.19 1.24 -14.36
C ASN A 26 3.98 0.43 -14.83
N SER A 27 3.35 -0.35 -13.96
CA SER A 27 2.13 -1.09 -14.29
C SER A 27 0.91 -0.20 -14.54
N ASN A 28 0.89 1.03 -14.02
CA ASN A 28 -0.24 1.97 -14.15
C ASN A 28 0.01 3.08 -15.18
N LEU A 29 1.26 3.35 -15.55
CA LEU A 29 1.63 4.43 -16.47
C LEU A 29 0.96 4.32 -17.85
N PRO A 30 0.83 3.13 -18.49
CA PRO A 30 0.09 3.00 -19.75
C PRO A 30 -1.40 3.38 -19.62
N LYS A 31 -1.95 3.35 -18.40
CA LYS A 31 -3.36 3.64 -18.09
C LYS A 31 -3.54 5.05 -17.52
N TRP A 32 -2.56 5.94 -17.69
CA TRP A 32 -2.56 7.23 -17.01
C TRP A 32 -3.80 8.07 -17.32
N SER A 33 -4.27 8.05 -18.57
CA SER A 33 -5.41 8.85 -19.03
C SER A 33 -6.72 8.40 -18.39
N THR A 34 -6.92 7.09 -18.21
CA THR A 34 -8.13 6.53 -17.57
C THR A 34 -8.12 6.69 -16.06
N LEU A 35 -6.93 6.76 -15.46
CA LEU A 35 -6.69 6.98 -14.04
C LEU A 35 -6.51 8.45 -13.66
N LEU A 36 -6.66 9.36 -14.63
CA LEU A 36 -6.57 10.80 -14.43
C LEU A 36 -7.73 11.29 -13.57
N ARG A 37 -7.43 12.09 -12.55
CA ARG A 37 -8.41 12.68 -11.63
C ARG A 37 -8.09 14.15 -11.42
N ASP A 38 -9.14 14.95 -11.24
CA ASP A 38 -8.99 16.34 -10.84
C ASP A 38 -8.41 16.43 -9.42
N ASN A 39 -7.63 17.50 -9.19
CA ASN A 39 -6.79 17.71 -8.00
C ASN A 39 -7.50 17.83 -6.65
N SER A 40 -8.82 17.67 -6.61
CA SER A 40 -9.56 17.68 -5.35
C SER A 40 -9.41 16.34 -4.62
N PHE A 41 -8.42 16.27 -3.74
CA PHE A 41 -8.21 15.18 -2.78
C PHE A 41 -8.77 15.50 -1.39
N ALA A 42 -9.16 16.74 -1.12
CA ALA A 42 -9.56 17.22 0.21
C ALA A 42 -10.67 16.38 0.86
N HIS A 43 -11.55 15.78 0.05
CA HIS A 43 -12.68 14.97 0.51
C HIS A 43 -12.55 13.48 0.18
N LYS A 44 -11.49 13.04 -0.50
CA LYS A 44 -11.35 11.65 -0.94
C LYS A 44 -10.67 10.81 0.13
N VAL A 45 -11.35 9.73 0.48
CA VAL A 45 -10.82 8.71 1.36
C VAL A 45 -9.75 7.92 0.60
N LEU A 46 -8.49 8.10 0.99
CA LEU A 46 -7.37 7.30 0.47
C LEU A 46 -7.50 5.87 1.03
N THR A 47 -8.03 4.97 0.20
CA THR A 47 -8.14 3.55 0.52
C THR A 47 -6.84 2.84 0.21
N THR A 48 -6.62 1.69 0.86
CA THR A 48 -5.45 0.85 0.57
C THR A 48 -5.43 0.44 -0.91
N ASN A 49 -4.25 0.56 -1.53
CA ASN A 49 -3.99 0.36 -2.96
C ASN A 49 -4.70 1.35 -3.90
N PHE A 50 -5.20 2.48 -3.39
CA PHE A 50 -5.67 3.55 -4.26
C PHE A 50 -4.52 4.11 -5.13
N VAL A 51 -4.79 4.31 -6.41
CA VAL A 51 -3.88 4.93 -7.37
C VAL A 51 -4.61 5.99 -8.20
N CYS A 52 -3.92 7.05 -8.59
CA CYS A 52 -4.44 8.05 -9.52
C CYS A 52 -3.34 8.89 -10.15
N PHE A 53 -3.66 9.50 -11.29
CA PHE A 53 -2.84 10.51 -11.94
C PHE A 53 -3.47 11.90 -11.85
N SER A 54 -2.66 12.93 -11.95
CA SER A 54 -3.08 14.33 -12.08
C SER A 54 -2.09 15.12 -12.93
N THR A 55 -2.58 16.09 -13.70
CA THR A 55 -1.75 17.01 -14.49
C THR A 55 -1.17 18.16 -13.68
N GLU A 56 -1.68 18.42 -12.47
CA GLU A 56 -1.16 19.48 -11.61
C GLU A 56 -0.73 18.95 -10.23
N SER A 57 0.04 19.77 -9.52
CA SER A 57 0.67 19.37 -8.27
C SER A 57 -0.36 19.15 -7.16
N ILE A 58 -0.24 18.01 -6.49
CA ILE A 58 -1.13 17.60 -5.42
C ILE A 58 -0.68 18.25 -4.12
N LYS A 59 -1.31 19.38 -3.78
CA LYS A 59 -0.96 20.20 -2.61
C LYS A 59 -1.72 19.77 -1.36
N ASP A 60 -2.98 19.39 -1.51
CA ASP A 60 -3.88 19.14 -0.39
C ASP A 60 -4.13 17.66 -0.17
N LEU A 61 -3.23 17.04 0.58
CA LEU A 61 -3.47 15.69 1.08
C LEU A 61 -4.49 15.72 2.22
N PRO A 62 -5.36 14.69 2.35
CA PRO A 62 -6.30 14.58 3.46
C PRO A 62 -5.55 14.67 4.80
N LYS A 63 -6.00 15.56 5.67
CA LYS A 63 -5.43 15.77 7.01
C LYS A 63 -6.54 15.71 8.03
N LYS A 64 -6.25 15.19 9.22
CA LYS A 64 -7.16 15.25 10.38
C LYS A 64 -6.53 16.09 11.50
N ASN A 65 -7.34 16.42 12.49
CA ASN A 65 -6.90 17.24 13.63
C ASN A 65 -5.79 16.55 14.45
N CYS A 66 -5.68 15.23 14.41
CA CYS A 66 -4.75 14.44 15.24
C CYS A 66 -3.43 14.04 14.55
N TRP A 67 -3.28 14.18 13.24
CA TRP A 67 -2.08 13.73 12.52
C TRP A 67 -1.74 14.59 11.30
N VAL A 68 -0.50 14.50 10.83
CA VAL A 68 0.01 15.17 9.61
C VAL A 68 0.76 14.18 8.73
N TRP A 69 0.81 14.46 7.42
CA TRP A 69 1.73 13.77 6.52
C TRP A 69 3.14 14.27 6.74
N ASN A 70 4.08 13.35 6.86
CA ASN A 70 5.49 13.63 7.02
C ASN A 70 6.29 12.84 5.98
N GLN A 71 7.19 13.54 5.30
CA GLN A 71 8.13 12.90 4.39
C GLN A 71 9.07 11.99 5.19
N SER A 72 9.19 10.73 4.79
CA SER A 72 9.98 9.74 5.53
C SER A 72 11.41 9.60 5.04
N ASN A 73 11.62 9.75 3.74
CA ASN A 73 12.91 9.69 3.07
C ASN A 73 13.10 10.91 2.19
N ALA A 74 14.34 11.22 1.81
CA ALA A 74 14.62 12.23 0.78
C ALA A 74 13.88 11.91 -0.53
N LYS A 75 13.66 12.95 -1.34
CA LYS A 75 13.15 12.77 -2.72
C LYS A 75 14.20 12.03 -3.52
N ILE A 76 13.77 11.00 -4.24
CA ILE A 76 14.64 10.21 -5.12
C ILE A 76 14.26 10.55 -6.55
N ARG A 77 15.27 10.74 -7.39
CA ARG A 77 15.08 11.03 -8.81
C ARG A 77 15.76 9.95 -9.63
N VAL A 78 15.01 9.28 -10.49
CA VAL A 78 15.48 8.18 -11.34
C VAL A 78 15.11 8.45 -12.80
N GLN A 79 15.94 7.98 -13.72
CA GLN A 79 15.65 7.98 -15.16
C GLN A 79 14.94 6.66 -15.51
N LEU A 80 13.66 6.72 -15.89
CA LEU A 80 12.88 5.52 -16.19
C LEU A 80 13.19 4.96 -17.59
N ASN A 81 13.38 5.86 -18.55
CA ASN A 81 13.81 5.59 -19.93
C ASN A 81 14.48 6.86 -20.48
N ALA A 82 14.94 6.89 -21.74
CA ALA A 82 15.63 8.05 -22.31
C ALA A 82 14.86 9.40 -22.21
N ASN A 83 13.52 9.34 -22.21
CA ASN A 83 12.65 10.52 -22.34
C ASN A 83 11.89 10.87 -21.06
N THR A 84 11.93 10.00 -20.04
CA THR A 84 11.10 10.10 -18.84
C THR A 84 11.94 10.06 -17.56
N MET A 85 11.82 11.13 -16.78
CA MET A 85 12.39 11.27 -15.45
C MET A 85 11.30 11.16 -14.39
N VAL A 86 11.58 10.43 -13.32
CA VAL A 86 10.63 10.24 -12.21
C VAL A 86 11.29 10.69 -10.91
N THR A 87 10.67 11.66 -10.25
CA THR A 87 11.02 12.07 -8.89
C THR A 87 9.93 11.59 -7.94
N PHE A 88 10.28 10.84 -6.90
CA PHE A 88 9.30 10.28 -5.98
C PHE A 88 9.73 10.34 -4.52
N GLN A 89 8.73 10.29 -3.64
CA GLN A 89 8.92 10.35 -2.20
C GLN A 89 7.83 9.57 -1.45
N LYS A 90 8.21 9.07 -0.27
CA LYS A 90 7.30 8.41 0.66
C LYS A 90 6.84 9.36 1.75
N MET A 91 5.53 9.41 1.96
CA MET A 91 4.86 10.13 3.03
C MET A 91 4.24 9.12 4.01
N ASN A 92 4.51 9.31 5.29
CA ASN A 92 3.89 8.56 6.39
C ASN A 92 3.15 9.52 7.30
N THR A 93 2.16 9.02 8.03
CA THR A 93 1.49 9.80 9.05
C THR A 93 2.36 9.98 10.29
N ARG A 94 2.26 11.14 10.93
CA ARG A 94 2.87 11.45 12.22
C ARG A 94 1.84 12.04 13.15
N LYS A 95 1.92 11.69 14.43
CA LYS A 95 1.07 12.24 15.49
C LYS A 95 1.38 13.72 15.70
N LYS A 96 0.35 14.51 15.96
CA LYS A 96 0.53 15.86 16.53
C LYS A 96 0.74 15.75 18.05
N LYS A 97 1.21 16.84 18.68
CA LYS A 97 1.38 16.92 20.14
C LYS A 97 0.02 16.68 20.82
N ASN A 98 0.01 15.88 21.90
CA ASN A 98 -1.19 15.53 22.68
C ASN A 98 -2.34 14.91 21.87
N ALA A 99 -2.04 14.28 20.73
CA ALA A 99 -3.04 13.61 19.89
C ALA A 99 -3.00 12.08 20.07
N PRO A 100 -4.14 11.38 19.83
CA PRO A 100 -4.18 9.92 19.84
C PRO A 100 -3.28 9.30 18.77
N LYS A 101 -3.07 7.98 18.87
CA LYS A 101 -2.25 7.21 17.92
C LYS A 101 -2.73 7.45 16.48
N PRO A 102 -1.86 7.90 15.56
CA PRO A 102 -2.25 8.19 14.19
C PRO A 102 -2.52 6.88 13.43
N PRO A 103 -3.35 6.92 12.37
CA PRO A 103 -3.52 5.77 11.49
C PRO A 103 -2.19 5.46 10.80
N ALA A 104 -1.87 4.19 10.57
CA ALA A 104 -0.60 3.78 9.95
C ALA A 104 -0.61 3.92 8.41
N HIS A 105 -1.07 5.07 7.89
CA HIS A 105 -1.14 5.27 6.44
C HIS A 105 0.25 5.51 5.83
N LYS A 106 0.41 5.03 4.59
CA LYS A 106 1.58 5.19 3.75
C LYS A 106 1.15 5.65 2.37
N LEU A 107 1.81 6.68 1.86
CA LEU A 107 1.51 7.28 0.56
C LEU A 107 2.81 7.51 -0.21
N TRP A 108 2.81 7.13 -1.48
CA TRP A 108 3.87 7.43 -2.42
C TRP A 108 3.40 8.51 -3.39
N MET A 109 4.21 9.54 -3.56
CA MET A 109 3.96 10.64 -4.49
C MET A 109 5.07 10.67 -5.52
N PHE A 110 4.69 10.79 -6.78
CA PHE A 110 5.58 10.80 -7.93
C PHE A 110 5.32 12.05 -8.76
N LEU A 111 6.39 12.63 -9.29
CA LEU A 111 6.42 13.63 -10.34
C LEU A 111 7.14 13.00 -11.53
N ILE A 112 6.42 12.84 -12.63
CA ILE A 112 6.89 12.30 -13.89
C ILE A 112 7.10 13.48 -14.82
N GLU A 113 8.32 13.65 -15.29
CA GLU A 113 8.71 14.66 -16.27
C GLU A 113 9.03 13.92 -17.57
N SER A 114 8.24 14.15 -18.61
CA SER A 114 8.39 13.45 -19.89
C SER A 114 8.62 14.42 -21.03
N SER A 115 9.50 14.04 -21.95
CA SER A 115 9.69 14.67 -23.25
C SER A 115 8.95 13.93 -24.38
N ASP A 116 8.33 12.79 -24.06
CA ASP A 116 7.49 12.03 -24.99
C ASP A 116 6.20 12.80 -25.33
N PRO A 117 5.90 13.04 -26.63
CA PRO A 117 4.66 13.69 -27.06
C PRO A 117 3.37 12.96 -26.61
N ALA A 118 3.44 11.65 -26.35
CA ALA A 118 2.29 10.86 -25.90
C ALA A 118 1.92 11.11 -24.42
N LEU A 119 2.80 11.77 -23.65
CA LEU A 119 2.59 12.05 -22.24
C LEU A 119 2.59 13.57 -21.96
N PRO A 120 1.84 14.04 -20.95
CA PRO A 120 1.99 15.40 -20.47
C PRO A 120 3.42 15.67 -20.01
N LYS A 121 3.93 16.89 -20.27
CA LYS A 121 5.28 17.32 -19.86
C LYS A 121 5.55 17.10 -18.37
N LYS A 122 4.52 17.30 -17.55
CA LYS A 122 4.52 17.02 -16.11
C LYS A 122 3.26 16.26 -15.77
N LEU A 123 3.44 15.14 -15.09
CA LEU A 123 2.37 14.28 -14.64
C LEU A 123 2.65 13.84 -13.21
N HIS A 124 1.66 13.97 -12.35
CA HIS A 124 1.72 13.53 -10.97
C HIS A 124 1.05 12.17 -10.85
N PHE A 125 1.66 11.27 -10.07
CA PHE A 125 1.07 9.98 -9.74
C PHE A 125 1.08 9.80 -8.22
N ILE A 126 0.01 9.23 -7.70
CA ILE A 126 -0.09 8.85 -6.29
C ILE A 126 -0.43 7.38 -6.19
N TRP A 127 0.24 6.71 -5.24
CA TRP A 127 -0.13 5.39 -4.78
C TRP A 127 -0.26 5.37 -3.26
N CYS A 128 -1.45 5.02 -2.76
CA CYS A 128 -1.68 4.77 -1.35
C CYS A 128 -1.40 3.31 -1.03
N GLU A 129 -0.16 3.01 -0.65
CA GLU A 129 0.26 1.66 -0.23
C GLU A 129 -0.57 1.15 0.96
N LYS A 130 -0.84 2.03 1.93
CA LYS A 130 -1.65 1.71 3.11
C LYS A 130 -2.56 2.88 3.42
N GLY A 131 -3.86 2.66 3.31
CA GLY A 131 -4.88 3.68 3.53
C GLY A 131 -5.91 3.22 4.55
N THR A 132 -7.09 3.80 4.44
CA THR A 132 -8.28 3.27 5.12
C THR A 132 -8.62 1.89 4.57
N ALA A 133 -9.09 1.00 5.44
CA ALA A 133 -9.70 -0.24 4.99
C ALA A 133 -10.92 0.13 4.14
N LYS A 134 -11.08 -0.52 2.98
CA LYS A 134 -12.37 -0.50 2.31
C LYS A 134 -13.34 -1.16 3.27
N VAL A 135 -14.29 -0.40 3.81
CA VAL A 135 -15.47 -1.00 4.41
C VAL A 135 -16.20 -1.60 3.22
N LEU A 136 -15.86 -2.85 2.89
CA LEU A 136 -16.78 -3.66 2.10
C LEU A 136 -17.97 -3.80 3.02
N ASN A 137 -19.06 -3.12 2.69
CA ASN A 137 -20.33 -3.36 3.35
C ASN A 137 -20.67 -4.83 3.05
N CYS A 138 -20.21 -5.73 3.90
CA CYS A 138 -20.78 -7.05 4.02
C CYS A 138 -22.16 -6.81 4.65
N SER A 139 -23.15 -6.53 3.81
CA SER A 139 -24.54 -6.71 4.18
C SER A 139 -24.74 -8.21 4.42
N ASN A 140 -24.37 -8.67 5.62
CA ASN A 140 -24.76 -10.00 6.07
C ASN A 140 -26.30 -10.04 6.14
N PRO A 141 -26.95 -11.14 5.70
CA PRO A 141 -28.27 -11.48 6.19
C PRO A 141 -28.21 -11.71 7.71
N PRO A 142 -29.35 -11.62 8.42
CA PRO A 142 -29.36 -11.48 9.87
C PRO A 142 -28.93 -12.76 10.59
N HIS A 143 -28.35 -12.58 11.78
CA HIS A 143 -28.09 -13.56 12.83
C HIS A 143 -26.87 -14.49 12.70
N LEU A 144 -25.69 -13.97 13.05
CA LEU A 144 -24.76 -14.72 13.90
C LEU A 144 -24.26 -13.79 15.01
N LYS A 145 -24.55 -14.16 16.27
CA LYS A 145 -24.11 -13.44 17.47
C LYS A 145 -22.59 -13.51 17.54
N ILE A 146 -21.91 -12.38 17.33
CA ILE A 146 -20.49 -12.24 17.63
C ILE A 146 -20.37 -12.02 19.13
N THR A 147 -19.92 -13.04 19.84
CA THR A 147 -19.48 -12.92 21.23
C THR A 147 -18.16 -12.15 21.24
N GLU A 148 -18.12 -11.07 22.01
CA GLU A 148 -16.99 -10.17 22.17
C GLU A 148 -15.73 -10.93 22.66
N GLY A 149 -14.58 -10.72 22.00
CA GLY A 149 -13.29 -11.15 22.55
C GLY A 149 -12.23 -11.65 21.57
N CYS A 150 -11.86 -10.86 20.55
CA CYS A 150 -10.58 -11.07 19.86
C CYS A 150 -9.71 -9.81 19.97
N SER A 151 -9.07 -9.68 21.13
CA SER A 151 -7.95 -8.76 21.36
C SER A 151 -6.68 -9.42 20.85
N PHE A 152 -6.08 -8.89 19.78
CA PHE A 152 -4.77 -9.34 19.31
C PHE A 152 -3.68 -8.55 20.05
N ALA A 153 -3.14 -9.11 21.12
CA ALA A 153 -1.96 -8.57 21.79
C ALA A 153 -0.70 -9.15 21.12
N VAL A 154 0.13 -8.28 20.58
CA VAL A 154 1.49 -8.64 20.11
C VAL A 154 2.39 -8.63 21.33
N VAL A 155 2.87 -9.79 21.76
CA VAL A 155 3.87 -9.93 22.82
C VAL A 155 5.26 -9.79 22.19
N ASP A 156 6.03 -8.83 22.67
CA ASP A 156 7.36 -8.49 22.17
C ASP A 156 8.42 -9.23 23.02
N HIS A 157 9.00 -10.31 22.50
CA HIS A 157 10.10 -11.01 23.18
C HIS A 157 11.44 -10.51 22.67
N LYS A 158 12.12 -9.72 23.52
CA LYS A 158 13.53 -9.35 23.33
C LYS A 158 14.45 -10.45 23.84
N ASN A 159 15.47 -10.74 23.02
CA ASN A 159 16.78 -11.32 23.33
C ASN A 159 16.86 -12.72 23.96
N SER A 160 17.38 -13.67 23.17
CA SER A 160 18.63 -14.38 23.48
C SER A 160 18.94 -15.43 22.41
N GLY A 161 20.16 -15.38 21.85
CA GLY A 161 20.92 -16.58 21.48
C GLY A 161 20.52 -17.35 20.22
N ASN A 162 21.35 -17.20 19.18
CA ASN A 162 21.58 -18.08 18.03
C ASN A 162 20.94 -19.49 18.10
N ASP A 163 19.88 -19.72 17.31
CA ASP A 163 19.72 -20.98 16.58
C ASP A 163 18.71 -20.82 15.43
N LEU A 164 19.14 -21.08 14.19
CA LEU A 164 18.31 -20.98 12.99
C LEU A 164 17.79 -22.36 12.59
N THR A 165 16.94 -23.01 13.40
CA THR A 165 16.10 -24.14 12.95
C THR A 165 14.91 -24.40 13.89
N CYS A 166 13.94 -23.47 13.99
CA CYS A 166 12.58 -23.87 14.38
C CYS A 166 11.55 -22.75 14.12
N PHE A 167 10.68 -22.92 13.14
CA PHE A 167 9.39 -22.22 13.16
C PHE A 167 8.50 -22.97 14.16
N ARG A 168 8.58 -22.63 15.45
CA ARG A 168 7.54 -23.05 16.41
C ARG A 168 6.34 -22.16 16.20
N PHE A 169 5.31 -22.74 15.58
CA PHE A 169 3.98 -22.17 15.60
C PHE A 169 3.36 -22.55 16.95
N ASP A 170 3.52 -21.68 17.96
CA ASP A 170 2.79 -21.83 19.21
C ASP A 170 1.30 -21.58 18.94
N SER A 171 0.59 -22.66 18.63
CA SER A 171 -0.85 -22.66 18.42
C SER A 171 -1.53 -22.31 19.75
N PRO A 172 -2.31 -21.22 19.86
CA PRO A 172 -3.16 -21.02 21.03
C PRO A 172 -4.13 -22.20 21.12
N ARG A 173 -4.27 -22.78 22.33
CA ARG A 173 -4.98 -24.03 22.66
C ARG A 173 -6.50 -24.07 22.34
N ASN A 174 -6.99 -23.24 21.44
CA ASN A 174 -8.32 -23.31 20.84
C ASN A 174 -8.22 -23.26 19.31
N SER A 175 -7.34 -24.08 18.72
CA SER A 175 -7.39 -24.32 17.28
C SER A 175 -8.58 -25.23 17.01
N GLY A 176 -9.72 -24.62 16.66
CA GLY A 176 -10.80 -25.34 15.99
C GLY A 176 -10.20 -26.08 14.81
N GLU A 177 -10.34 -27.40 14.81
CA GLU A 177 -9.82 -28.27 13.77
C GLU A 177 -10.40 -27.80 12.43
N LEU A 178 -9.52 -27.40 11.52
CA LEU A 178 -9.90 -26.87 10.22
C LEU A 178 -10.37 -28.05 9.37
N ALA A 179 -11.68 -28.24 9.29
CA ALA A 179 -12.24 -29.32 8.48
C ALA A 179 -11.98 -29.04 7.00
N VAL A 180 -11.62 -30.08 6.25
CA VAL A 180 -11.35 -30.01 4.81
C VAL A 180 -12.55 -29.40 4.05
N SER A 181 -13.78 -29.59 4.53
CA SER A 181 -14.99 -28.99 3.97
C SER A 181 -15.01 -27.45 4.00
N GLN A 182 -14.29 -26.80 4.93
CA GLN A 182 -14.20 -25.34 5.01
C GLN A 182 -13.38 -24.74 3.86
N LEU A 183 -12.62 -25.56 3.15
CA LEU A 183 -11.80 -25.15 2.01
C LEU A 183 -12.49 -25.40 0.65
N ALA A 184 -13.73 -25.88 0.63
CA ALA A 184 -14.47 -26.20 -0.60
C ALA A 184 -14.69 -25.00 -1.54
N PHE A 185 -14.56 -23.75 -1.05
CA PHE A 185 -14.61 -22.55 -1.89
C PHE A 185 -13.50 -22.50 -2.95
N LEU A 186 -12.43 -23.29 -2.77
CA LEU A 186 -11.34 -23.42 -3.73
C LEU A 186 -11.66 -24.34 -4.91
N LYS A 187 -12.77 -25.08 -4.86
CA LYS A 187 -13.18 -26.05 -5.90
C LYS A 187 -13.08 -25.54 -7.35
N PRO A 188 -13.47 -24.30 -7.69
CA PRO A 188 -13.37 -23.79 -9.07
C PRO A 188 -11.93 -23.58 -9.57
N PHE A 189 -10.95 -23.58 -8.66
CA PHE A 189 -9.56 -23.28 -8.94
C PHE A 189 -8.65 -24.51 -8.82
N ILE A 190 -9.21 -25.68 -8.50
CA ILE A 190 -8.49 -26.94 -8.37
C ILE A 190 -8.94 -27.90 -9.48
N GLU A 191 -8.02 -28.74 -9.96
CA GLU A 191 -8.36 -29.78 -10.93
C GLU A 191 -9.47 -30.70 -10.41
N PRO A 192 -10.44 -31.09 -11.24
CA PRO A 192 -11.62 -31.85 -10.79
C PRO A 192 -11.27 -33.14 -10.05
N ASN A 193 -10.23 -33.85 -10.49
CA ASN A 193 -9.79 -35.11 -9.87
C ASN A 193 -9.30 -34.89 -8.43
N LEU A 194 -8.56 -33.81 -8.19
CA LEU A 194 -8.04 -33.48 -6.86
C LEU A 194 -9.15 -32.95 -5.94
N ALA A 195 -10.12 -32.21 -6.48
CA ALA A 195 -11.28 -31.78 -5.70
C ALA A 195 -12.12 -32.99 -5.23
N GLN A 196 -12.24 -34.02 -6.07
CA GLN A 196 -12.92 -35.27 -5.73
C GLN A 196 -12.17 -36.04 -4.62
N GLU A 197 -10.84 -36.12 -4.68
CA GLU A 197 -10.01 -36.74 -3.62
C GLU A 197 -10.15 -36.03 -2.27
N LEU A 198 -10.39 -34.72 -2.27
CA LEU A 198 -10.61 -33.91 -1.07
C LEU A 198 -12.07 -33.93 -0.57
N GLY A 199 -12.97 -34.61 -1.29
CA GLY A 199 -14.39 -34.72 -0.93
C GLY A 199 -15.22 -33.46 -1.18
N TRP A 200 -14.86 -32.65 -2.18
CA TRP A 200 -15.53 -31.38 -2.51
C TRP A 200 -16.47 -31.43 -3.71
#